data_AF-A0AAV4GU90-F1
#
_entry.id   AF-A0AAV4GU90-F1
#
_cell.length_a   1.000
_cell.length_b   1.000
_cell.length_c   1.000
_cell.angle_alpha   90.00
_cell.angle_beta   90.00
_cell.angle_gamma   90.00
#
_symmetry.space_group_name_H-M   'P 1'
#
loop_
_entity.id
_entity.type
_entity.pdbx_description
1 polymer ?
#
loop_
_entity_poly.entity_id
_entity_poly.type
_entity_poly.pdbx_seq_one_letter_code
_entity_poly.pdbx_strand_id
1 'polypeptide(L)'
;MNVNRTTIFRLRQRLDETNTLSNRPRSEWPRSTTQRQDRNLVRNHVNNRFLSASASSRQTRGRNNQRIKANTVRRRLSTSGLRARRPYFGPILTQRHRHQCTLWAQEHAAWYRIQWRSVVFSDESRFCIDHADGRVLV
;
A
#
# COMPACT_ATOMS: atom_id res chain seq x y z
N MET A 1 23.43 33.92 24.06
CA MET A 1 22.20 33.34 23.47
C MET A 1 21.12 34.43 23.49
N ASN A 2 20.55 34.77 22.33
CA ASN A 2 19.50 35.79 22.21
C ASN A 2 18.12 35.14 22.39
N VAL A 3 17.73 34.88 23.63
CA VAL A 3 16.45 34.25 23.99
C VAL A 3 15.66 35.19 24.89
N ASN A 4 14.37 35.35 24.63
CA ASN A 4 13.54 36.28 25.40
C ASN A 4 13.42 35.80 26.87
N ARG A 5 13.55 36.73 27.83
CA ARG A 5 13.46 36.44 29.27
C ARG A 5 12.16 35.71 29.65
N THR A 6 11.05 36.02 28.98
CA THR A 6 9.76 35.35 29.22
C THR A 6 9.79 33.87 28.87
N THR A 7 10.56 33.48 27.85
CA THR A 7 10.73 32.06 27.46
C THR A 7 11.47 31.30 28.55
N ILE A 8 12.52 31.89 29.12
CA ILE A 8 13.32 31.28 30.21
C ILE A 8 12.45 31.11 31.47
N PHE A 9 11.67 32.13 31.83
CA PHE A 9 10.75 32.07 32.97
C PHE A 9 9.69 30.97 32.80
N ARG A 10 9.03 30.91 31.63
CA ARG A 10 8.02 29.88 31.33
C ARG A 10 8.59 28.46 31.32
N LEU A 11 9.84 28.29 30.86
CA LEU A 11 10.52 26.99 30.88
C LEU A 11 10.84 26.56 32.32
N ARG A 12 11.33 27.47 33.16
CA ARG A 12 11.61 27.19 34.58
C ARG A 12 10.33 26.84 35.34
N GLN A 13 9.30 27.67 35.24
CA GLN A 13 8.00 27.40 35.86
C GLN A 13 7.45 26.02 35.44
N ARG A 14 7.57 25.69 34.15
CA ARG A 14 7.13 24.39 33.64
C ARG A 14 7.96 23.22 34.18
N LEU A 15 9.27 23.40 34.33
CA LEU A 15 10.15 22.40 34.92
C LEU A 15 9.76 22.17 36.39
N ASP A 16 9.50 23.23 37.14
CA ASP A 16 9.07 23.13 38.54
C ASP A 16 7.71 22.41 38.67
N GLU A 17 6.76 22.65 37.75
CA GLU A 17 5.43 22.03 37.76
C GLU A 17 5.40 20.56 37.30
N THR A 18 6.16 20.21 36.26
CA THR A 18 6.01 18.91 35.56
C THR A 18 7.29 18.08 35.54
N ASN A 19 8.39 18.58 36.10
CA ASN A 19 9.71 17.95 36.09
C ASN A 19 10.19 17.55 34.68
N THR A 20 9.65 18.18 33.64
CA THR A 20 9.96 17.85 32.24
C THR A 20 9.86 19.07 31.33
N LEU A 21 10.82 19.17 30.41
CA LEU A 21 10.84 20.15 29.32
C LEU A 21 10.38 19.55 27.98
N SER A 22 10.03 18.26 27.94
CA SER A 22 9.57 17.55 26.74
C SER A 22 8.33 18.22 26.16
N ASN A 23 8.23 18.38 24.83
CA ASN A 23 7.07 19.02 24.20
C ASN A 23 5.74 18.37 24.61
N ARG A 24 4.74 19.19 24.97
CA ARG A 24 3.37 18.69 25.21
C ARG A 24 2.78 18.19 23.88
N PRO A 25 1.99 17.11 23.90
CA PRO A 25 1.26 16.69 22.72
C PRO A 25 0.35 17.82 22.25
N ARG A 26 0.39 18.14 20.96
CA ARG A 26 -0.50 19.15 20.38
C ARG A 26 -1.90 18.54 20.24
N SER A 27 -2.92 19.35 20.49
CA SER A 27 -4.29 18.96 20.17
C SER A 27 -4.39 18.63 18.68
N GLU A 28 -4.82 17.42 18.35
CA GLU A 28 -5.09 17.06 16.97
C GLU A 28 -6.40 17.71 16.51
N TRP A 29 -6.41 18.18 15.26
CA TRP A 29 -7.64 18.64 14.65
C TRP A 29 -8.55 17.44 14.36
N PRO A 30 -9.86 17.54 14.64
CA PRO A 30 -10.78 16.45 14.40
C PRO A 30 -10.75 16.03 12.93
N ARG A 31 -10.65 14.72 12.72
CA ARG A 31 -10.64 14.12 11.38
C ARG A 31 -11.95 14.42 10.65
N SER A 32 -11.85 14.67 9.35
CA SER A 32 -13.02 14.82 8.47
C SER A 32 -13.79 13.52 8.24
N THR A 33 -13.29 12.38 8.73
CA THR A 33 -13.93 11.07 8.66
C THR A 33 -14.03 10.47 10.05
N THR A 34 -15.06 9.66 10.28
CA THR A 34 -15.24 8.90 11.52
C THR A 34 -14.56 7.54 11.44
N GLN A 35 -14.28 6.94 12.60
CA GLN A 35 -13.66 5.60 12.65
C GLN A 35 -14.50 4.52 11.95
N ARG A 36 -15.84 4.68 11.91
CA ARG A 36 -16.73 3.76 11.18
C ARG A 36 -16.61 3.94 9.66
N GLN A 37 -16.51 5.18 9.20
CA GLN A 37 -16.29 5.50 7.78
C GLN A 37 -14.94 4.96 7.32
N ASP A 38 -13.88 5.15 8.12
CA ASP A 38 -12.54 4.64 7.82
C ASP A 38 -12.53 3.10 7.69
N ARG A 39 -13.20 2.40 8.63
CA ARG A 39 -13.38 0.93 8.56
C ARG A 39 -14.12 0.48 7.30
N ASN A 40 -15.17 1.19 6.90
CA ASN A 40 -15.92 0.87 5.68
C ASN A 40 -15.09 1.12 4.42
N LEU A 41 -14.31 2.20 4.38
CA LEU A 41 -13.37 2.47 3.28
C LEU A 41 -12.36 1.34 3.13
N VAL A 42 -11.76 0.89 4.23
CA VAL A 42 -10.81 -0.24 4.23
C VAL A 42 -11.49 -1.51 3.71
N ARG A 43 -12.66 -1.87 4.24
CA ARG A 43 -13.40 -3.07 3.81
C ARG A 43 -13.70 -3.06 2.31
N ASN A 44 -14.18 -1.93 1.79
CA ASN A 44 -14.51 -1.80 0.37
C ASN A 44 -13.29 -1.96 -0.54
N HIS A 45 -12.13 -1.42 -0.13
CA HIS A 45 -10.89 -1.52 -0.89
C HIS A 45 -10.21 -2.88 -0.76
N VAL A 46 -10.43 -3.62 0.33
CA VAL A 46 -10.00 -5.02 0.46
C VAL A 46 -10.83 -5.91 -0.45
N ASN A 47 -12.16 -5.71 -0.48
CA ASN A 47 -13.07 -6.51 -1.32
C ASN A 47 -12.90 -6.21 -2.81
N ASN A 48 -12.65 -4.95 -3.18
CA ASN A 48 -12.40 -4.55 -4.56
C ASN A 48 -11.12 -3.71 -4.62
N ARG A 49 -9.99 -4.38 -4.90
CA ARG A 49 -8.67 -3.72 -5.00
C ARG A 49 -8.53 -2.78 -6.20
N PHE A 50 -9.45 -2.83 -7.16
CA PHE A 50 -9.48 -1.91 -8.32
C PHE A 50 -10.33 -0.66 -8.06
N LEU A 51 -11.00 -0.57 -6.91
CA LEU A 51 -11.80 0.59 -6.56
C LEU A 51 -10.90 1.84 -6.43
N SER A 52 -11.20 2.88 -7.20
CA SER A 52 -10.42 4.12 -7.11
C SER A 52 -10.78 4.92 -5.86
N ALA A 53 -9.79 5.57 -5.26
CA ALA A 53 -10.00 6.49 -4.13
C ALA A 53 -10.96 7.65 -4.48
N SER A 54 -10.95 8.08 -5.75
CA SER A 54 -11.87 9.10 -6.26
C SER A 54 -13.31 8.61 -6.26
N ALA A 55 -13.57 7.37 -6.70
CA ALA A 55 -14.91 6.79 -6.63
C ALA A 55 -15.41 6.70 -5.19
N SER A 56 -14.58 6.19 -4.26
CA SER A 56 -14.96 6.13 -2.85
C SER A 56 -15.22 7.51 -2.23
N SER A 57 -14.47 8.53 -2.63
CA SER A 57 -14.69 9.90 -2.16
C SER A 57 -16.01 10.52 -2.63
N ARG A 58 -16.53 10.09 -3.79
CA ARG A 58 -17.85 10.51 -4.29
C ARG A 58 -18.98 9.83 -3.51
N GLN A 59 -18.78 8.58 -3.11
CA GLN A 59 -19.79 7.77 -2.41
C GLN A 59 -19.81 8.00 -0.90
N THR A 60 -18.67 8.32 -0.30
CA THR A 60 -18.55 8.44 1.16
C THR A 60 -18.69 9.88 1.60
N ARG A 61 -19.71 10.18 2.40
CA ARG A 61 -19.81 11.45 3.11
C ARG A 61 -18.99 11.37 4.39
N GLY A 62 -18.26 12.43 4.68
CA GLY A 62 -17.42 12.57 5.87
C GLY A 62 -18.23 12.92 7.11
N ARG A 63 -17.55 13.40 8.13
CA ARG A 63 -18.16 13.96 9.34
C ARG A 63 -19.06 15.14 8.95
N ASN A 64 -20.20 15.27 9.62
CA ASN A 64 -21.20 16.33 9.38
C ASN A 64 -21.68 16.38 7.91
N ASN A 65 -21.76 15.22 7.25
CA ASN A 65 -22.17 15.08 5.85
C ASN A 65 -21.29 15.83 4.82
N GLN A 66 -20.07 16.23 5.21
CA GLN A 66 -19.17 16.96 4.32
C GLN A 66 -18.62 16.06 3.22
N ARG A 67 -18.41 16.62 2.03
CA ARG A 67 -17.76 15.89 0.94
C ARG A 67 -16.27 15.70 1.24
N ILE A 68 -15.78 14.46 1.19
CA ILE A 68 -14.36 14.18 1.36
C ILE A 68 -13.63 14.21 0.02
N LYS A 69 -12.33 14.56 0.05
CA LYS A 69 -11.48 14.50 -1.13
C LYS A 69 -10.87 13.10 -1.29
N ALA A 70 -10.54 12.71 -2.51
CA ALA A 70 -9.82 11.46 -2.80
C ALA A 70 -8.52 11.32 -1.98
N ASN A 71 -7.83 12.43 -1.71
CA ASN A 71 -6.61 12.42 -0.91
C ASN A 71 -6.86 12.00 0.55
N THR A 72 -8.00 12.37 1.13
CA THR A 72 -8.40 11.90 2.46
C THR A 72 -8.56 10.38 2.46
N VAL A 73 -9.24 9.83 1.45
CA VAL A 73 -9.40 8.38 1.30
C VAL A 73 -8.03 7.69 1.22
N ARG A 74 -7.12 8.18 0.36
CA ARG A 74 -5.76 7.62 0.26
C ARG A 74 -5.01 7.65 1.59
N ARG A 75 -5.09 8.75 2.35
CA ARG A 75 -4.48 8.83 3.68
C ARG A 75 -5.05 7.77 4.62
N ARG A 76 -6.38 7.58 4.65
CA ARG A 76 -7.03 6.56 5.51
C ARG A 76 -6.62 5.14 5.14
N LEU A 77 -6.56 4.84 3.85
CA LEU A 77 -6.10 3.55 3.36
C LEU A 77 -4.63 3.31 3.74
N SER A 78 -3.76 4.32 3.53
CA SER A 78 -2.34 4.23 3.88
C SER A 78 -2.09 4.05 5.37
N THR A 79 -2.81 4.79 6.24
CA THR A 79 -2.75 4.60 7.70
C THR A 79 -3.17 3.19 8.12
N SER A 80 -4.03 2.54 7.33
CA SER A 80 -4.47 1.15 7.55
C SER A 80 -3.58 0.12 6.85
N GLY A 81 -2.44 0.52 6.27
CA GLY A 81 -1.50 -0.36 5.58
C GLY A 81 -1.85 -0.69 4.12
N LEU A 82 -2.94 -0.14 3.58
CA LEU A 82 -3.32 -0.36 2.19
C LEU A 82 -2.57 0.59 1.26
N ARG A 83 -1.88 0.00 0.28
CA ARG A 83 -1.16 0.72 -0.78
C ARG A 83 -1.63 0.26 -2.15
N ALA A 84 -1.67 1.19 -3.10
CA ALA A 84 -1.91 0.84 -4.50
C ALA A 84 -0.74 0.02 -5.03
N ARG A 85 -1.03 -1.00 -5.83
CA ARG A 85 -0.06 -1.85 -6.53
C ARG A 85 -0.52 -2.00 -7.97
N ARG A 86 0.44 -2.18 -8.89
CA ARG A 86 0.11 -2.57 -10.26
C ARG A 86 -0.42 -4.01 -10.24
N PRO A 87 -1.57 -4.30 -10.86
CA PRO A 87 -2.01 -5.69 -11.01
C PRO A 87 -0.98 -6.47 -11.82
N TYR A 88 -0.93 -7.79 -11.59
CA TYR A 88 -0.12 -8.68 -12.41
C TYR A 88 -0.55 -8.57 -13.88
N PHE A 89 0.44 -8.49 -14.77
CA PHE A 89 0.24 -8.45 -16.21
C PHE A 89 0.92 -9.69 -16.81
N GLY A 90 0.12 -10.65 -17.25
CA GLY A 90 0.61 -11.90 -17.82
C GLY A 90 -0.55 -12.83 -18.18
N PRO A 91 -0.26 -14.03 -18.70
CA PRO A 91 -1.29 -14.97 -19.13
C PRO A 91 -2.17 -15.39 -17.94
N ILE A 92 -3.49 -15.41 -18.17
CA ILE A 92 -4.46 -15.90 -17.18
C ILE A 92 -4.36 -17.41 -17.15
N LEU A 93 -3.83 -17.97 -16.05
CA LEU A 93 -3.76 -19.41 -15.88
C LEU A 93 -5.14 -19.99 -15.58
N THR A 94 -5.61 -20.87 -16.47
CA THR A 94 -6.80 -21.71 -16.26
C THR A 94 -6.56 -22.69 -15.12
N GLN A 95 -7.63 -23.29 -14.59
CA GLN A 95 -7.52 -24.31 -13.53
C GLN A 95 -6.63 -25.48 -13.95
N ARG A 96 -6.77 -25.94 -15.21
CA ARG A 96 -5.94 -27.00 -15.79
C ARG A 96 -4.46 -26.63 -15.79
N HIS A 97 -4.10 -25.42 -16.26
CA HIS A 97 -2.71 -24.98 -16.27
C HIS A 97 -2.11 -24.96 -14.85
N ARG A 98 -2.85 -24.40 -13.88
CA ARG A 98 -2.38 -24.36 -12.48
C ARG A 98 -2.14 -25.76 -11.91
N HIS A 99 -3.05 -26.69 -12.18
CA HIS A 99 -2.91 -28.07 -11.74
C HIS A 99 -1.69 -28.75 -12.35
N GLN A 100 -1.50 -28.65 -13.66
CA GLN A 100 -0.35 -29.22 -14.36
C GLN A 100 0.98 -28.61 -13.87
N CYS A 101 1.05 -27.28 -13.73
CA CYS A 101 2.25 -26.63 -13.19
C CYS A 101 2.55 -27.07 -11.75
N THR A 102 1.51 -27.28 -10.94
CA THR A 102 1.68 -27.75 -9.54
C THR A 102 2.18 -29.19 -9.49
N LEU A 103 1.58 -30.09 -10.27
CA LEU A 103 2.03 -31.48 -10.37
C LEU A 103 3.47 -31.57 -10.85
N TRP A 104 3.80 -30.84 -11.92
CA TRP A 104 5.16 -30.81 -12.44
C TRP A 104 6.16 -30.32 -11.37
N ALA A 105 5.83 -29.25 -10.66
CA ALA A 105 6.68 -28.74 -9.59
C ALA A 105 6.84 -29.74 -8.43
N GLN A 106 5.77 -30.46 -8.06
CA GLN A 106 5.82 -31.47 -7.00
C GLN A 106 6.67 -32.68 -7.40
N GLU A 107 6.49 -33.19 -8.62
CA GLU A 107 7.26 -34.31 -9.17
C GLU A 107 8.76 -34.02 -9.22
N HIS A 108 9.11 -32.77 -9.52
CA HIS A 108 10.50 -32.33 -9.66
C HIS A 108 11.06 -31.66 -8.41
N ALA A 109 10.29 -31.52 -7.33
CA ALA A 109 10.72 -30.85 -6.09
C ALA A 109 11.89 -31.55 -5.39
N ALA A 110 11.93 -32.89 -5.49
CA ALA A 110 12.96 -33.72 -4.87
C ALA A 110 14.14 -34.02 -5.80
N TRP A 111 14.18 -33.43 -7.00
CA TRP A 111 15.24 -33.71 -7.96
C TRP A 111 16.59 -33.17 -7.50
N TYR A 112 17.60 -34.04 -7.58
CA TYR A 112 18.99 -33.70 -7.32
C TYR A 112 19.62 -32.98 -8.52
N ARG A 113 20.71 -32.25 -8.28
CA ARG A 113 21.45 -31.52 -9.33
C ARG A 113 21.81 -32.39 -10.53
N ILE A 114 22.11 -33.67 -10.33
CA ILE A 114 22.49 -34.56 -11.43
C ILE A 114 21.32 -34.85 -12.38
N GLN A 115 20.09 -34.90 -11.87
CA GLN A 115 18.88 -35.07 -12.68
C GLN A 115 18.56 -33.79 -13.46
N TRP A 116 18.81 -32.61 -12.87
CA TRP A 116 18.69 -31.34 -13.61
C TRP A 116 19.72 -31.20 -14.72
N ARG A 117 20.91 -31.80 -14.59
CA ARG A 117 21.95 -31.76 -15.64
C ARG A 117 21.56 -32.50 -16.92
N SER A 118 20.63 -33.44 -16.86
CA SER A 118 20.11 -34.12 -18.06
C SER A 118 18.98 -33.35 -18.75
N VAL A 119 18.46 -32.27 -18.17
CA VAL A 119 17.40 -31.46 -18.77
C VAL A 119 17.99 -30.33 -19.61
N VAL A 120 17.55 -30.23 -20.86
CA VAL A 120 17.84 -29.09 -21.73
C VAL A 120 16.59 -28.23 -21.85
N PHE A 121 16.71 -26.95 -21.51
CA PHE A 121 15.64 -25.97 -21.67
C PHE A 121 15.83 -25.20 -22.98
N SER A 122 14.78 -25.10 -23.78
CA SER A 122 14.71 -24.27 -24.98
C SER A 122 13.44 -23.43 -24.95
N ASP A 123 13.54 -22.17 -25.34
CA ASP A 123 12.41 -21.26 -25.51
C ASP A 123 12.65 -20.38 -26.75
N GLU A 124 11.58 -19.86 -27.33
CA GLU A 124 11.65 -18.97 -28.48
C GLU A 124 11.44 -17.52 -28.03
N SER A 125 12.42 -16.67 -28.31
CA SER A 125 12.33 -15.23 -28.07
C SER A 125 12.21 -14.47 -29.37
N ARG A 126 11.33 -13.46 -29.39
CA ARG A 126 11.15 -12.58 -30.55
C ARG A 126 12.00 -11.33 -30.41
N PHE A 127 12.84 -11.07 -31.40
CA PHE A 127 13.63 -9.84 -31.50
C PHE A 127 13.02 -8.93 -32.56
N CYS A 128 12.88 -7.64 -32.25
CA CYS A 128 12.36 -6.65 -33.18
C CYS A 128 13.50 -5.80 -33.70
N ILE A 129 13.65 -5.74 -35.03
CA ILE A 129 14.77 -5.08 -35.70
C ILE A 129 14.47 -3.59 -35.95
N ASP A 130 13.24 -3.27 -36.37
CA ASP A 130 12.91 -1.93 -36.87
C ASP A 130 12.04 -1.08 -35.94
N HIS A 131 11.18 -1.70 -35.13
CA HIS A 131 10.27 -0.97 -34.23
C HIS A 131 9.94 -1.74 -32.95
N ALA A 132 9.71 -1.01 -31.86
CA ALA A 132 9.29 -1.59 -30.60
C ALA A 132 7.95 -2.33 -30.76
N ASP A 133 7.87 -3.51 -30.16
CA ASP A 133 6.79 -4.47 -30.38
C ASP A 133 5.51 -4.20 -29.57
N GLY A 134 5.51 -3.10 -28.80
CA GLY A 134 4.43 -2.70 -27.91
C GLY A 134 4.38 -3.44 -26.57
N ARG A 135 5.23 -4.44 -26.32
CA ARG A 135 5.32 -5.10 -25.01
C ARG A 135 6.16 -4.24 -24.06
N VAL A 136 5.57 -3.98 -22.90
CA VAL A 136 6.26 -3.32 -21.79
C VAL A 136 7.04 -4.39 -21.04
N LEU A 137 8.38 -4.33 -21.10
CA LEU A 137 9.25 -5.12 -20.22
C LEU A 137 8.95 -4.71 -18.76
N VAL A 138 8.65 -5.67 -17.91
CA VAL A 138 8.34 -5.48 -16.47
C VAL A 138 9.56 -5.83 -15.63
#